data_AF-A0A256WLN4-F1
#
_entry.id   AF-A0A256WLN4-F1
#
_cell.length_a   1.000
_cell.length_b   1.000
_cell.length_c   1.000
_cell.angle_alpha   90.00
_cell.angle_beta   90.00
_cell.angle_gamma   90.00
#
_symmetry.space_group_name_H-M   'P 1'
#
loop_
_entity.id
_entity.type
_entity.pdbx_description
1 polymer ?
#
loop_
_entity_poly.entity_id
_entity_poly.type
_entity_poly.pdbx_seq_one_letter_code
_entity_poly.pdbx_strand_id
1 'polypeptide(L)'
;MAFAISAYSQDQVFKTDKMTFYGLDFTKVRIDENSGVTAFYEPATFQDKYIPAINELLIDEMKRYDVGRSYSKTQVDYDFEIANDRNYEFDIYKAYVEEEQIPTLEKDVVKEAVSHYKNKDKKGLGLLYVVDNINHERNIITIQVVFFNENTGETYLIKRARGEMKGFSIRNYYAGGIRQIIKDTEKTYNKRWKKGK
;
A
#
# COMPACT_ATOMS: atom_id res chain seq x y z
N MET A 1 -13.48 -1.68 20.94
CA MET A 1 -14.68 -1.88 20.10
C MET A 1 -14.25 -1.83 18.64
N ALA A 2 -14.39 -2.92 17.90
CA ALA A 2 -14.13 -2.91 16.46
C ALA A 2 -15.33 -2.25 15.75
N PHE A 3 -15.16 -1.03 15.26
CA PHE A 3 -16.15 -0.42 14.39
C PHE A 3 -16.22 -1.24 13.09
N ALA A 4 -17.39 -1.85 12.84
CA ALA A 4 -17.71 -2.42 11.55
C ALA A 4 -17.76 -1.29 10.53
N ILE A 5 -17.13 -1.49 9.36
CA ILE A 5 -17.19 -0.52 8.27
C ILE A 5 -18.64 -0.44 7.79
N SER A 6 -19.25 0.74 7.85
CA SER A 6 -20.64 0.93 7.45
C SER A 6 -20.80 0.86 5.92
N ALA A 7 -21.99 0.45 5.45
CA ALA A 7 -22.32 0.45 4.02
C ALA A 7 -22.23 1.87 3.42
N TYR A 8 -22.60 2.90 4.21
CA TYR A 8 -22.44 4.30 3.84
C TYR A 8 -20.97 4.69 3.62
N SER A 9 -20.07 4.24 4.50
CA SER A 9 -18.63 4.46 4.41
C SER A 9 -18.04 3.81 3.15
N GLN A 10 -18.48 2.59 2.80
CA GLN A 10 -18.06 1.91 1.56
C GLN A 10 -18.55 2.61 0.29
N ASP A 11 -19.77 3.13 0.29
CA ASP A 11 -20.34 3.83 -0.86
C ASP A 11 -19.52 5.06 -1.27
N GLN A 12 -18.90 5.75 -0.30
CA GLN A 12 -18.02 6.89 -0.57
C GLN A 12 -16.84 6.50 -1.46
N VAL A 13 -16.31 5.28 -1.32
CA VAL A 13 -15.21 4.78 -2.17
C VAL A 13 -15.63 4.74 -3.64
N PHE A 14 -16.87 4.32 -3.92
CA PHE A 14 -17.33 4.06 -5.29
C PHE A 14 -18.00 5.25 -5.98
N LYS A 15 -18.40 6.27 -5.22
CA LYS A 15 -19.12 7.46 -5.72
C LYS A 15 -18.24 8.71 -5.78
N THR A 16 -17.15 8.75 -5.02
CA THR A 16 -16.25 9.91 -5.02
C THR A 16 -15.29 9.82 -6.20
N ASP A 17 -15.18 10.91 -6.96
CA ASP A 17 -14.28 11.04 -8.11
C ASP A 17 -12.89 11.58 -7.74
N LYS A 18 -12.81 12.35 -6.66
CA LYS A 18 -11.57 12.90 -6.09
C LYS A 18 -10.99 11.99 -5.02
N MET A 19 -9.68 11.83 -5.01
CA MET A 19 -8.96 11.03 -4.02
C MET A 19 -7.54 11.57 -3.82
N THR A 20 -6.99 11.43 -2.61
CA THR A 20 -5.57 11.61 -2.34
C THR A 20 -4.91 10.25 -2.19
N PHE A 21 -3.86 9.98 -2.95
CA PHE A 21 -3.03 8.79 -2.78
C PHE A 21 -1.81 9.12 -1.92
N TYR A 22 -1.64 8.37 -0.84
CA TYR A 22 -0.59 8.57 0.16
C TYR A 22 0.67 7.71 -0.05
N GLY A 23 0.69 6.90 -1.11
CA GLY A 23 1.85 6.07 -1.46
C GLY A 23 1.87 4.74 -0.70
N LEU A 24 3.07 4.19 -0.52
CA LEU A 24 3.32 2.96 0.19
C LEU A 24 3.82 3.21 1.61
N ASP A 25 3.17 2.60 2.59
CA ASP A 25 3.59 2.57 3.99
C ASP A 25 4.14 1.18 4.32
N PHE A 26 5.43 1.11 4.65
CA PHE A 26 6.14 -0.11 4.99
C PHE A 26 6.23 -0.35 6.51
N THR A 27 5.68 0.53 7.35
CA THR A 27 5.90 0.48 8.81
C THR A 27 5.35 -0.77 9.51
N LYS A 28 4.48 -1.54 8.83
CA LYS A 28 3.92 -2.80 9.33
C LYS A 28 4.32 -4.01 8.47
N VAL A 29 5.26 -3.83 7.53
CA VAL A 29 5.68 -4.90 6.62
C VAL A 29 6.34 -6.04 7.37
N ARG A 30 6.09 -7.26 6.92
CA ARG A 30 6.87 -8.45 7.27
C ARG A 30 7.62 -8.97 6.05
N ILE A 31 8.90 -9.27 6.21
CA ILE A 31 9.80 -9.64 5.11
C ILE A 31 10.41 -10.99 5.44
N ASP A 32 10.35 -11.94 4.52
CA ASP A 32 11.04 -13.22 4.69
C ASP A 32 12.55 -13.02 4.75
N GLU A 33 13.19 -13.66 5.72
CA GLU A 33 14.64 -13.68 5.79
C GLU A 33 15.25 -14.45 4.60
N ASN A 34 16.30 -13.85 4.04
CA ASN A 34 17.38 -14.57 3.36
C ASN A 34 16.99 -15.45 2.15
N SER A 35 16.36 -14.85 1.13
CA SER A 35 16.39 -15.44 -0.22
C SER A 35 16.59 -14.43 -1.35
N GLY A 36 17.41 -14.81 -2.32
CA GLY A 36 17.56 -14.13 -3.62
C GLY A 36 18.05 -12.68 -3.51
N VAL A 37 17.14 -11.73 -3.78
CA VAL A 37 17.51 -10.32 -4.01
C VAL A 37 17.97 -9.59 -2.74
N THR A 38 17.59 -10.09 -1.57
CA THR A 38 17.99 -9.54 -0.25
C THR A 38 19.48 -9.73 0.02
N ALA A 39 20.14 -10.68 -0.64
CA ALA A 39 21.59 -10.87 -0.54
C ALA A 39 22.41 -9.73 -1.18
N PHE A 40 21.77 -8.83 -1.94
CA PHE A 40 22.45 -7.74 -2.64
C PHE A 40 22.48 -6.42 -1.87
N TYR A 41 21.86 -6.33 -0.69
CA TYR A 41 21.81 -5.11 0.10
C TYR A 41 21.48 -5.39 1.58
N GLU A 42 21.89 -4.49 2.47
CA GLU A 42 21.55 -4.54 3.90
C GLU A 42 20.12 -4.02 4.15
N PRO A 43 19.41 -4.50 5.19
CA PRO A 43 18.10 -3.97 5.58
C PRO A 43 18.02 -2.43 5.63
N ALA A 44 19.02 -1.77 6.23
CA ALA A 44 19.09 -0.31 6.26
C ALA A 44 19.17 0.31 4.85
N THR A 45 19.86 -0.33 3.90
CA THR A 45 19.87 0.14 2.50
C THR A 45 18.49 0.00 1.86
N PHE A 46 17.72 -1.04 2.20
CA PHE A 46 16.33 -1.15 1.76
C PHE A 46 15.49 0.01 2.23
N GLN A 47 15.60 0.33 3.51
CA GLN A 47 14.91 1.44 4.13
C GLN A 47 15.32 2.80 3.57
N ASP A 48 16.62 3.13 3.61
CA ASP A 48 17.10 4.47 3.32
C ASP A 48 17.09 4.81 1.83
N LYS A 49 17.17 3.79 0.97
CA LYS A 49 17.32 3.98 -0.48
C LYS A 49 16.15 3.45 -1.27
N TYR A 50 15.77 2.19 -1.07
CA TYR A 50 14.83 1.53 -1.98
C TYR A 50 13.39 1.88 -1.68
N ILE A 51 12.98 1.95 -0.41
CA ILE A 51 11.60 2.36 -0.05
C ILE A 51 11.28 3.77 -0.58
N PRO A 52 12.09 4.82 -0.31
CA PRO A 52 11.88 6.15 -0.89
C PRO A 52 11.85 6.13 -2.41
N ALA A 53 12.80 5.43 -3.04
CA ALA A 53 12.88 5.37 -4.51
C ALA A 53 11.70 4.64 -5.16
N ILE A 54 11.06 3.69 -4.46
CA ILE A 54 9.83 3.05 -4.94
C ILE A 54 8.67 4.06 -4.90
N ASN A 55 8.48 4.78 -3.79
CA ASN A 55 7.46 5.82 -3.69
C ASN A 55 7.67 6.92 -4.75
N GLU A 56 8.89 7.43 -4.90
CA GLU A 56 9.24 8.41 -5.93
C GLU A 56 8.87 7.91 -7.34
N LEU A 57 9.17 6.65 -7.65
CA LEU A 57 8.87 6.06 -8.96
C LEU A 57 7.36 6.05 -9.29
N LEU A 58 6.49 5.90 -8.29
CA LEU A 58 5.04 5.92 -8.49
C LEU A 58 4.55 7.31 -8.94
N ILE A 59 5.25 8.38 -8.54
CA ILE A 59 5.00 9.75 -8.98
C ILE A 59 5.70 10.01 -10.31
N ASP A 60 6.99 9.70 -10.45
CA ASP A 60 7.74 9.97 -11.68
C ASP A 60 7.14 9.26 -12.90
N GLU A 61 6.58 8.08 -12.68
CA GLU A 61 5.95 7.26 -13.70
C GLU A 61 4.42 7.16 -13.53
N MET A 62 3.72 8.25 -13.15
CA MET A 62 2.26 8.23 -12.86
C MET A 62 1.42 7.46 -13.89
N LYS A 63 1.73 7.60 -15.19
CA LYS A 63 1.01 6.88 -16.27
C LYS A 63 1.14 5.36 -16.18
N ARG A 64 2.25 4.86 -15.62
CA ARG A 64 2.49 3.43 -15.42
C ARG A 64 1.92 2.92 -14.09
N TYR A 65 1.80 3.80 -13.10
CA TYR A 65 1.27 3.55 -11.75
C TYR A 65 -0.05 4.31 -11.50
N ASP A 66 -0.95 4.26 -12.50
CA ASP A 66 -2.18 5.06 -12.51
C ASP A 66 -3.26 4.45 -11.59
N VAL A 67 -3.23 4.86 -10.31
CA VAL A 67 -4.23 4.46 -9.32
C VAL A 67 -5.61 5.08 -9.59
N GLY A 68 -5.66 6.22 -10.29
CA GLY A 68 -6.91 6.87 -10.66
C GLY A 68 -7.72 6.00 -11.59
N ARG A 69 -7.07 5.49 -12.65
CA ARG A 69 -7.66 4.50 -13.54
C ARG A 69 -8.11 3.25 -12.80
N SER A 70 -7.27 2.69 -11.92
CA SER A 70 -7.60 1.46 -11.19
C SER A 70 -8.83 1.58 -10.30
N TYR A 71 -9.08 2.75 -9.72
CA TYR A 71 -10.18 2.97 -8.77
C TYR A 71 -11.27 3.91 -9.29
N SER A 72 -11.27 4.16 -10.61
CA SER A 72 -12.23 5.03 -11.29
C SER A 72 -12.32 6.40 -10.62
N LYS A 73 -11.17 7.05 -10.41
CA LYS A 73 -11.02 8.40 -9.89
C LYS A 73 -10.50 9.29 -11.01
N THR A 74 -11.18 10.40 -11.25
CA THR A 74 -10.82 11.36 -12.30
C THR A 74 -9.89 12.45 -11.79
N GLN A 75 -9.82 12.64 -10.47
CA GLN A 75 -8.95 13.61 -9.81
C GLN A 75 -8.16 12.90 -8.71
N VAL A 76 -6.85 12.76 -8.90
CA VAL A 76 -5.96 12.12 -7.93
C VAL A 76 -4.86 13.09 -7.53
N ASP A 77 -4.87 13.47 -6.26
CA ASP A 77 -3.77 14.19 -5.62
C ASP A 77 -2.78 13.14 -5.08
N TYR A 78 -1.48 13.44 -5.12
CA TYR A 78 -0.41 12.57 -4.62
C TYR A 78 0.29 13.29 -3.47
N ASP A 79 0.30 12.68 -2.29
CA ASP A 79 0.90 13.25 -1.08
C ASP A 79 1.61 12.16 -0.29
N PHE A 80 2.90 11.98 -0.56
CA PHE A 80 3.70 10.88 -0.01
C PHE A 80 4.53 11.31 1.19
N GLU A 81 4.42 12.57 1.65
CA GLU A 81 5.24 13.13 2.73
C GLU A 81 5.11 12.29 4.02
N ILE A 82 3.86 12.07 4.47
CA ILE A 82 3.58 11.28 5.67
C ILE A 82 4.11 9.85 5.55
N ALA A 83 3.94 9.20 4.38
CA ALA A 83 4.42 7.84 4.19
C ALA A 83 5.95 7.77 4.19
N ASN A 84 6.62 8.73 3.55
CA ASN A 84 8.07 8.79 3.50
C ASN A 84 8.68 9.02 4.88
N ASP A 85 8.13 9.95 5.66
CA ASP A 85 8.60 10.23 7.03
C ASP A 85 8.46 8.98 7.91
N ARG A 86 7.29 8.35 7.86
CA ARG A 86 7.03 7.10 8.61
C ARG A 86 7.95 5.96 8.18
N ASN A 87 8.19 5.84 6.87
CA ASN A 87 9.09 4.83 6.32
C ASN A 87 10.55 5.09 6.71
N TYR A 88 10.94 6.34 6.93
CA TYR A 88 12.27 6.70 7.41
C TYR A 88 12.44 6.38 8.91
N GLU A 89 11.38 6.51 9.72
CA GLU A 89 11.47 6.33 11.17
C GLU A 89 11.35 4.89 11.67
N PHE A 90 10.73 3.96 10.90
CA PHE A 90 10.51 2.61 11.42
C PHE A 90 11.79 1.77 11.49
N ASP A 91 11.81 0.75 12.33
CA ASP A 91 12.97 -0.12 12.48
C ASP A 91 12.87 -1.30 11.49
N ILE A 92 13.54 -1.19 10.35
CA ILE A 92 13.48 -2.20 9.28
C ILE A 92 13.97 -3.58 9.73
N TYR A 93 14.89 -3.66 10.69
CA TYR A 93 15.42 -4.94 11.16
C TYR A 93 14.35 -5.77 11.86
N LYS A 94 13.34 -5.13 12.48
CA LYS A 94 12.20 -5.81 13.09
C LYS A 94 11.16 -6.31 12.08
N ALA A 95 11.28 -5.92 10.82
CA ALA A 95 10.38 -6.38 9.77
C ALA A 95 10.74 -7.78 9.25
N TYR A 96 11.99 -8.22 9.43
CA TYR A 96 12.45 -9.52 8.95
C TYR A 96 11.97 -10.64 9.88
N VAL A 97 11.48 -11.73 9.27
CA VAL A 97 10.93 -12.89 9.96
C VAL A 97 11.42 -14.19 9.32
N GLU A 98 11.63 -15.22 10.14
CA GLU A 98 12.04 -16.57 9.71
C GLU A 98 10.85 -17.46 9.27
N GLU A 99 9.66 -16.88 9.07
CA GLU A 99 8.43 -17.62 8.77
C GLU A 99 8.28 -17.95 7.27
N GLU A 100 8.22 -19.23 6.90
CA GLU A 100 7.92 -19.67 5.51
C GLU A 100 6.56 -19.12 5.02
N GLN A 101 5.59 -19.02 5.92
CA GLN A 101 4.27 -18.45 5.66
C GLN A 101 4.00 -17.24 6.53
N ILE A 102 4.24 -16.06 5.97
CA ILE A 102 3.96 -14.79 6.64
C ILE A 102 2.43 -14.55 6.70
N PRO A 103 1.84 -14.42 7.90
CA PRO A 103 0.42 -14.09 8.05
C PRO A 103 0.09 -12.75 7.41
N THR A 104 -1.13 -12.62 6.89
CA THR A 104 -1.64 -11.31 6.47
C THR A 104 -1.87 -10.43 7.70
N LEU A 105 -1.58 -9.14 7.59
CA LEU A 105 -1.92 -8.15 8.61
C LEU A 105 -3.38 -8.21 9.04
N GLU A 106 -3.60 -8.21 10.35
CA GLU A 106 -4.92 -8.04 10.93
C GLU A 106 -5.49 -6.66 10.59
N LYS A 107 -6.81 -6.58 10.40
CA LYS A 107 -7.48 -5.32 10.03
C LYS A 107 -7.24 -4.19 11.03
N ASP A 108 -7.11 -4.51 12.31
CA ASP A 108 -6.92 -3.50 13.34
C ASP A 108 -5.49 -2.93 13.32
N VAL A 109 -4.48 -3.74 12.95
CA VAL A 109 -3.11 -3.26 12.68
C VAL A 109 -3.08 -2.33 11.46
N VAL A 110 -3.85 -2.66 10.41
CA VAL A 110 -3.99 -1.79 9.23
C VAL A 110 -4.66 -0.46 9.59
N LYS A 111 -5.72 -0.48 10.40
CA LYS A 111 -6.40 0.73 10.87
C LYS A 111 -5.49 1.60 11.75
N GLU A 112 -4.67 0.99 12.59
CA GLU A 112 -3.66 1.67 13.39
C GLU A 112 -2.68 2.44 12.46
N ALA A 113 -2.14 1.79 11.42
CA ALA A 113 -1.27 2.45 10.45
C ALA A 113 -1.95 3.64 9.76
N VAL A 114 -3.20 3.45 9.31
CA VAL A 114 -4.00 4.51 8.65
C VAL A 114 -4.27 5.69 9.57
N SER A 115 -4.37 5.48 10.89
CA SER A 115 -4.66 6.56 11.84
C SER A 115 -3.63 7.68 11.84
N HIS A 116 -2.40 7.41 11.42
CA HIS A 116 -1.33 8.40 11.28
C HIS A 116 -1.49 9.34 10.08
N TYR A 117 -2.37 8.99 9.14
CA TYR A 117 -2.69 9.81 7.96
C TYR A 117 -3.92 10.70 8.19
N LYS A 118 -4.50 10.65 9.39
CA LYS A 118 -5.62 11.51 9.78
C LYS A 118 -5.14 12.96 9.88
N ASN A 119 -5.78 13.84 9.14
CA ASN A 119 -5.56 15.27 9.20
C ASN A 119 -6.90 16.02 9.31
N LYS A 120 -7.12 16.71 10.45
CA LYS A 120 -8.39 17.41 10.75
C LYS A 120 -8.70 18.58 9.82
N ASP A 121 -7.70 19.07 9.08
CA ASP A 121 -7.86 20.17 8.13
C ASP A 121 -8.09 19.67 6.70
N LYS A 122 -7.79 18.38 6.44
CA LYS A 122 -8.10 17.72 5.17
C LYS A 122 -9.50 17.12 5.19
N LYS A 123 -10.15 17.13 4.02
CA LYS A 123 -11.43 16.49 3.77
C LYS A 123 -11.35 15.78 2.43
N GLY A 124 -11.76 14.52 2.42
CA GLY A 124 -11.75 13.73 1.20
C GLY A 124 -11.56 12.25 1.45
N LEU A 125 -11.44 11.55 0.33
CA LEU A 125 -11.15 10.13 0.28
C LEU A 125 -9.63 9.95 0.16
N GLY A 126 -9.03 9.33 1.16
CA GLY A 126 -7.64 8.89 1.13
C GLY A 126 -7.52 7.47 0.59
N LEU A 127 -6.44 7.20 -0.13
CA LEU A 127 -5.96 5.88 -0.49
C LEU A 127 -4.56 5.69 0.09
N LEU A 128 -4.35 4.58 0.78
CA LEU A 128 -3.05 4.15 1.28
C LEU A 128 -2.80 2.70 0.88
N TYR A 129 -1.58 2.40 0.46
CA TYR A 129 -1.10 1.04 0.33
C TYR A 129 -0.24 0.70 1.55
N VAL A 130 -0.80 -0.04 2.49
CA VAL A 130 -0.01 -0.59 3.61
C VAL A 130 0.64 -1.87 3.12
N VAL A 131 1.97 -1.91 3.08
CA VAL A 131 2.71 -3.10 2.65
C VAL A 131 2.56 -4.15 3.75
N ASP A 132 1.94 -5.28 3.38
CA ASP A 132 1.59 -6.35 4.30
C ASP A 132 2.80 -7.28 4.48
N ASN A 133 3.26 -7.85 3.36
CA ASN A 133 4.43 -8.71 3.37
C ASN A 133 5.16 -8.74 2.04
N ILE A 134 6.44 -9.05 2.12
CA ILE A 134 7.33 -9.31 0.99
C ILE A 134 7.85 -10.73 1.18
N ASN A 135 7.60 -11.58 0.18
CA ASN A 135 8.10 -12.94 0.13
C ASN A 135 8.98 -13.08 -1.11
N HIS A 136 10.29 -13.07 -0.89
CA HIS A 136 11.32 -13.16 -1.91
C HIS A 136 11.37 -14.55 -2.54
N GLU A 137 11.12 -15.62 -1.78
CA GLU A 137 11.14 -16.99 -2.32
C GLU A 137 10.11 -17.16 -3.45
N ARG A 138 8.93 -16.58 -3.27
CA ARG A 138 7.82 -16.62 -4.24
C ARG A 138 7.80 -15.43 -5.17
N ASN A 139 8.71 -14.48 -5.00
CA ASN A 139 8.72 -13.19 -5.70
C ASN A 139 7.37 -12.46 -5.58
N ILE A 140 6.73 -12.44 -4.40
CA ILE A 140 5.44 -11.79 -4.19
C ILE A 140 5.55 -10.64 -3.20
N ILE A 141 4.99 -9.49 -3.56
CA ILE A 141 4.64 -8.44 -2.61
C ILE A 141 3.12 -8.44 -2.38
N THR A 142 2.72 -8.40 -1.12
CA THR A 142 1.33 -8.28 -0.68
C THR A 142 1.13 -6.89 -0.07
N ILE A 143 0.02 -6.25 -0.41
CA ILE A 143 -0.41 -5.01 0.23
C ILE A 143 -1.85 -5.12 0.73
N GLN A 144 -2.19 -4.25 1.67
CA GLN A 144 -3.56 -3.89 2.00
C GLN A 144 -3.88 -2.58 1.27
N VAL A 145 -4.82 -2.65 0.33
CA VAL A 145 -5.39 -1.47 -0.32
C VAL A 145 -6.43 -0.88 0.62
N VAL A 146 -6.16 0.33 1.13
CA VAL A 146 -6.99 0.97 2.14
C VAL A 146 -7.55 2.28 1.64
N PHE A 147 -8.87 2.38 1.62
CA PHE A 147 -9.58 3.64 1.45
C PHE A 147 -10.03 4.14 2.81
N PHE A 148 -9.88 5.43 3.08
CA PHE A 148 -10.22 6.02 4.37
C PHE A 148 -10.69 7.47 4.25
N ASN A 149 -11.32 7.97 5.30
CA ASN A 149 -11.64 9.39 5.46
C ASN A 149 -10.41 10.14 5.94
N GLU A 150 -9.91 11.10 5.17
CA GLU A 150 -8.70 11.87 5.54
C GLU A 150 -8.89 12.69 6.83
N ASN A 151 -10.11 13.13 7.12
CA ASN A 151 -10.43 13.95 8.28
C ASN A 151 -10.47 13.14 9.58
N THR A 152 -11.08 11.96 9.52
CA THR A 152 -11.39 11.16 10.72
C THR A 152 -10.44 9.98 10.92
N GLY A 153 -9.78 9.52 9.85
CA GLY A 153 -9.02 8.26 9.82
C GLY A 153 -9.90 7.01 9.70
N GLU A 154 -11.22 7.17 9.54
CA GLU A 154 -12.13 6.02 9.42
C GLU A 154 -11.84 5.25 8.12
N THR A 155 -11.49 3.97 8.25
CA THR A 155 -11.29 3.08 7.09
C THR A 155 -12.61 2.72 6.45
N TYR A 156 -12.76 3.00 5.16
CA TYR A 156 -13.93 2.70 4.35
C TYR A 156 -13.83 1.36 3.62
N LEU A 157 -12.62 0.92 3.27
CA LEU A 157 -12.42 -0.37 2.61
C LEU A 157 -10.99 -0.84 2.85
N ILE A 158 -10.83 -2.11 3.22
CA ILE A 158 -9.54 -2.78 3.32
C ILE A 158 -9.60 -4.04 2.46
N LYS A 159 -8.75 -4.12 1.44
CA LYS A 159 -8.69 -5.26 0.54
C LYS A 159 -7.24 -5.68 0.29
N ARG A 160 -6.95 -6.95 0.54
CA ARG A 160 -5.66 -7.53 0.22
C ARG A 160 -5.47 -7.63 -1.30
N ALA A 161 -4.30 -7.22 -1.77
CA ALA A 161 -3.85 -7.41 -3.14
C ALA A 161 -2.42 -7.97 -3.15
N ARG A 162 -2.05 -8.68 -4.22
CA ARG A 162 -0.75 -9.35 -4.36
C ARG A 162 -0.22 -9.08 -5.76
N GLY A 163 1.09 -8.93 -5.89
CA GLY A 163 1.76 -8.71 -7.17
C GLY A 163 3.08 -9.46 -7.23
N GLU A 164 3.40 -9.95 -8.42
CA GLU A 164 4.68 -10.60 -8.69
C GLU A 164 5.75 -9.55 -8.89
N MET A 165 6.77 -9.58 -8.03
CA MET A 165 7.95 -8.73 -8.09
C MET A 165 8.81 -9.15 -9.28
N LYS A 166 9.19 -8.18 -10.12
CA LYS A 166 10.00 -8.39 -11.32
C LYS A 166 10.61 -7.10 -11.81
N GLY A 167 11.83 -7.17 -12.32
CA GLY A 167 12.56 -6.02 -12.83
C GLY A 167 14.06 -6.24 -12.72
N PHE A 168 14.83 -5.53 -13.55
CA PHE A 168 16.29 -5.70 -13.63
C PHE A 168 17.08 -4.98 -12.55
N SER A 169 16.46 -4.05 -11.81
CA SER A 169 17.08 -3.36 -10.67
C SER A 169 16.25 -3.61 -9.42
N ILE A 170 16.87 -3.52 -8.23
CA ILE A 170 16.19 -3.74 -6.95
C ILE A 170 14.95 -2.84 -6.81
N ARG A 171 15.06 -1.54 -7.09
CA ARG A 171 13.92 -0.61 -7.13
C ARG A 171 12.81 -1.10 -8.06
N ASN A 172 13.17 -1.45 -9.30
CA ASN A 172 12.17 -1.86 -10.30
C ASN A 172 11.58 -3.25 -10.00
N TYR A 173 12.32 -4.12 -9.30
CA TYR A 173 11.87 -5.44 -8.88
C TYR A 173 10.65 -5.34 -7.96
N TYR A 174 10.75 -4.57 -6.87
CA TYR A 174 9.63 -4.30 -5.97
C TYR A 174 8.52 -3.50 -6.65
N ALA A 175 8.88 -2.44 -7.37
CA ALA A 175 7.91 -1.60 -8.06
C ALA A 175 7.13 -2.39 -9.15
N GLY A 176 7.75 -3.41 -9.75
CA GLY A 176 7.09 -4.33 -10.68
C GLY A 176 5.89 -5.06 -10.06
N GLY A 177 6.02 -5.47 -8.79
CA GLY A 177 4.92 -6.08 -8.03
C GLY A 177 3.80 -5.08 -7.74
N ILE A 178 4.14 -3.85 -7.34
CA ILE A 178 3.16 -2.77 -7.12
C ILE A 178 2.42 -2.43 -8.40
N ARG A 179 3.14 -2.35 -9.53
CA ARG A 179 2.54 -2.14 -10.85
C ARG A 179 1.54 -3.23 -11.21
N GLN A 180 1.85 -4.49 -10.90
CA GLN A 180 0.92 -5.59 -11.12
C GLN A 180 -0.32 -5.46 -10.23
N ILE A 181 -0.16 -5.13 -8.95
CA ILE A 181 -1.28 -4.89 -8.03
C ILE A 181 -2.22 -3.80 -8.57
N ILE A 182 -1.67 -2.67 -9.01
CA ILE A 182 -2.46 -1.56 -9.57
C ILE A 182 -3.30 -2.06 -10.76
N LYS A 183 -2.70 -2.81 -11.69
CA LYS A 183 -3.41 -3.38 -12.86
C LYS A 183 -4.48 -4.41 -12.48
N ASP A 184 -4.17 -5.30 -11.55
CA ASP A 184 -5.11 -6.38 -11.17
C ASP A 184 -6.27 -5.86 -10.32
N THR A 185 -6.02 -4.79 -9.55
CA THR A 185 -7.06 -4.11 -8.79
C THR A 185 -8.01 -3.31 -9.69
N GLU A 186 -7.60 -2.78 -10.85
CA GLU A 186 -8.52 -2.17 -11.84
C GLU A 186 -9.67 -3.11 -12.21
N LYS A 187 -9.33 -4.37 -12.51
CA LYS A 187 -10.32 -5.40 -12.86
C LYS A 187 -11.16 -5.79 -11.65
N THR A 188 -10.51 -5.95 -10.49
CA THR A 188 -11.15 -6.47 -9.26
C THR A 188 -12.08 -5.44 -8.63
N TYR A 189 -11.70 -4.17 -8.62
CA TYR A 189 -12.47 -3.04 -8.10
C TYR A 189 -13.85 -2.98 -8.77
N ASN A 190 -13.86 -2.97 -10.10
CA ASN A 190 -15.07 -2.88 -10.90
C ASN A 190 -15.94 -4.14 -10.85
N LYS A 191 -15.32 -5.34 -10.85
CA LYS A 191 -16.05 -6.61 -10.95
C LYS A 191 -16.49 -7.19 -9.61
N ARG A 192 -15.73 -6.95 -8.53
CA ARG A 192 -15.94 -7.58 -7.23
C ARG A 192 -16.24 -6.55 -6.15
N TRP A 193 -15.32 -5.62 -5.89
CA TRP A 193 -15.43 -4.75 -4.71
C TRP A 193 -16.66 -3.83 -4.79
N LYS A 194 -16.92 -3.20 -5.94
CA LYS A 194 -18.11 -2.36 -6.17
C LYS A 194 -19.44 -3.14 -6.03
N LYS A 195 -19.41 -4.47 -6.13
CA LYS A 195 -20.57 -5.34 -6.00
C LYS A 195 -20.70 -5.98 -4.61
N GLY A 196 -19.88 -5.56 -3.64
CA GLY A 196 -19.84 -6.14 -2.29
C GLY A 196 -19.27 -7.56 -2.24
N LYS A 197 -18.52 -7.97 -3.27
CA LYS A 197 -17.89 -9.31 -3.38
C LYS A 197 -16.38 -9.29 -3.11
#